data_AF-B6IEU4-F1
#
_entry.id   AF-B6IEU4-F1
#
_cell.length_a   1.000
_cell.length_b   1.000
_cell.length_c   1.000
_cell.angle_alpha   90.00
_cell.angle_beta   90.00
_cell.angle_gamma   90.00
#
_symmetry.space_group_name_H-M   'P 1'
#
loop_
_entity.id
_entity.type
_entity.pdbx_description
1 polymer ?
#
loop_
_entity_poly.entity_id
_entity_poly.type
_entity_poly.pdbx_seq_one_letter_code
_entity_poly.pdbx_strand_id
1 'polypeptide(L)'
;MTPKLYLGLVSFSFSSLAIFLNFLIAPPIIHLAFVERKNTFYVIAFFNLLSDLLQLFAMFYLSISMLADHYLLIYERMGWANLLVGGCFIGAWYMEGFLQIVMSANRFTIITLNKHHVFTHKFTFTLFFFLVSAAVFSVISNQFLFPCCQFIVDQEMMVVLYVDVDDMYSYSNLMNKVYSISAASMASFFYFLVLNTIRKTTKIVSSSISKQNQKRDIKYLLQFVFILIFYILAFVFYETMAIVVPPGHEEWYFVLTLMVILNCSSNPIVYLSLNNDIRRELKNTRCCAIFQKSQSTSLIFVLPAGHANTV
;
A
#
# COMPACT_ATOMS: atom_id res chain seq x y z
N MET A 1 21.49 -14.40 24.65
CA MET A 1 20.47 -13.65 23.87
C MET A 1 20.02 -14.55 22.73
N THR A 2 18.72 -14.78 22.60
CA THR A 2 18.15 -15.65 21.56
C THR A 2 18.14 -14.92 20.20
N PRO A 3 18.35 -15.63 19.06
CA PRO A 3 18.35 -15.04 17.72
C PRO A 3 17.05 -14.26 17.42
N LYS A 4 15.92 -14.76 17.94
CA LYS A 4 14.60 -14.12 17.90
C LYS A 4 14.60 -12.66 18.38
N LEU A 5 15.36 -12.33 19.43
CA LEU A 5 15.44 -10.96 19.94
C LEU A 5 16.08 -10.01 18.92
N TYR A 6 17.18 -10.43 18.28
CA TYR A 6 17.85 -9.64 17.25
C TYR A 6 16.96 -9.46 16.02
N LEU A 7 16.29 -10.53 15.58
CA LEU A 7 15.36 -10.47 14.45
C LEU A 7 14.17 -9.54 14.78
N GLY A 8 13.62 -9.63 15.99
CA GLY A 8 12.56 -8.74 16.47
C GLY A 8 12.99 -7.26 16.49
N LEU A 9 14.22 -6.96 16.90
CA LEU A 9 14.75 -5.59 16.89
C LEU A 9 14.90 -5.05 15.47
N VAL A 10 15.36 -5.89 14.54
CA VAL A 10 15.47 -5.56 13.13
C VAL A 10 14.08 -5.27 12.55
N SER A 11 13.13 -6.20 12.66
CA SER A 11 11.78 -5.97 12.12
C SER A 11 11.07 -4.80 12.78
N PHE A 12 11.28 -4.56 14.08
CA PHE A 12 10.75 -3.39 14.77
C PHE A 12 11.29 -2.09 14.16
N SER A 13 12.60 -2.03 13.92
CA SER A 13 13.25 -0.86 13.32
C SER A 13 12.76 -0.59 11.90
N PHE A 14 12.69 -1.65 11.07
CA PHE A 14 12.23 -1.53 9.68
C PHE A 14 10.73 -1.21 9.58
N SER A 15 9.88 -1.86 10.38
CA SER A 15 8.43 -1.56 10.41
C SER A 15 8.16 -0.15 10.90
N SER A 16 8.86 0.31 11.95
CA SER A 16 8.76 1.70 12.44
C SER A 16 9.14 2.72 11.37
N LEU A 17 10.24 2.47 10.65
CA LEU A 17 10.67 3.33 9.55
C LEU A 17 9.64 3.33 8.41
N ALA A 18 9.10 2.17 8.03
CA ALA A 18 8.11 2.05 6.98
C ALA A 18 6.79 2.77 7.35
N ILE A 19 6.36 2.66 8.60
CA ILE A 19 5.20 3.39 9.14
C ILE A 19 5.45 4.90 9.06
N PHE A 20 6.62 5.36 9.50
CA PHE A 20 7.00 6.77 9.43
C PHE A 20 6.98 7.29 7.99
N LEU A 21 7.53 6.53 7.03
CA LEU A 21 7.52 6.90 5.61
C LEU A 21 6.11 7.00 5.04
N ASN A 22 5.22 6.07 5.40
CA ASN A 22 3.81 6.10 4.99
C ASN A 22 3.07 7.30 5.60
N PHE A 23 3.28 7.61 6.88
CA PHE A 23 2.72 8.82 7.49
C PHE A 23 3.28 10.11 6.89
N LEU A 24 4.55 10.11 6.46
CA LEU A 24 5.15 11.28 5.81
C LEU A 24 4.45 11.62 4.48
N ILE A 25 4.08 10.61 3.68
CA ILE A 25 3.39 10.81 2.39
C ILE A 25 1.87 10.96 2.53
N ALA A 26 1.29 10.66 3.70
CA ALA A 26 -0.15 10.68 3.89
C ALA A 26 -0.76 12.09 3.67
N PRO A 27 -0.27 13.18 4.30
CA PRO A 27 -0.82 14.51 4.08
C PRO A 27 -0.85 14.97 2.62
N PRO A 28 0.26 14.90 1.84
CA PRO A 28 0.23 15.34 0.45
C PRO A 28 -0.68 14.46 -0.42
N ILE A 29 -0.78 13.15 -0.16
CA ILE A 29 -1.72 12.28 -0.88
C ILE A 29 -3.16 12.66 -0.59
N ILE A 30 -3.51 12.90 0.68
CA ILE A 30 -4.86 13.32 1.08
C ILE A 30 -5.22 14.67 0.43
N HIS A 31 -4.30 15.63 0.47
CA HIS A 31 -4.49 16.94 -0.14
C HIS A 31 -4.74 16.81 -1.66
N LEU A 32 -3.87 16.09 -2.38
CA LEU A 32 -3.98 15.94 -3.83
C LEU A 32 -5.19 15.11 -4.27
N ALA A 33 -5.61 14.12 -3.47
CA ALA A 33 -6.74 13.26 -3.76
C ALA A 33 -8.09 13.93 -3.49
N PHE A 34 -8.25 14.58 -2.33
CA PHE A 34 -9.56 15.00 -1.84
C PHE A 34 -9.80 16.51 -1.91
N VAL A 35 -8.74 17.31 -1.73
CA VAL A 35 -8.82 18.78 -1.74
C VAL A 35 -8.64 19.31 -3.15
N GLU A 36 -7.48 19.08 -3.77
CA GLU A 36 -7.22 19.55 -5.14
C GLU A 36 -7.96 18.70 -6.20
N ARG A 37 -8.25 17.43 -5.88
CA ARG A 37 -8.84 16.44 -6.82
C ARG A 37 -8.10 16.41 -8.15
N LYS A 38 -6.77 16.50 -8.09
CA LYS A 38 -5.91 16.76 -9.24
C LYS A 38 -5.92 15.60 -10.23
N ASN A 39 -5.93 14.36 -9.72
CA ASN A 39 -5.93 13.16 -10.52
C ASN A 39 -6.48 11.98 -9.71
N THR A 40 -7.27 11.12 -10.36
CA THR A 40 -7.81 9.88 -9.77
C THR A 40 -6.73 8.92 -9.31
N PHE A 41 -5.52 9.04 -9.87
CA PHE A 41 -4.33 8.36 -9.39
C PHE A 41 -4.09 8.52 -7.88
N TYR A 42 -4.32 9.72 -7.31
CA TYR A 42 -4.09 9.95 -5.88
C TYR A 42 -5.14 9.28 -4.99
N VAL A 43 -6.35 9.02 -5.51
CA VAL A 43 -7.35 8.21 -4.81
C VAL A 43 -6.87 6.76 -4.72
N ILE A 44 -6.33 6.22 -5.81
CA ILE A 44 -5.73 4.87 -5.81
C ILE A 44 -4.55 4.80 -4.83
N ALA A 45 -3.67 5.81 -4.85
CA ALA A 45 -2.55 5.90 -3.93
C ALA A 45 -2.98 5.99 -2.45
N PHE A 46 -4.11 6.64 -2.16
CA PHE A 46 -4.67 6.70 -0.81
C PHE A 46 -5.12 5.33 -0.28
N PHE A 47 -5.85 4.55 -1.08
CA PHE A 47 -6.23 3.20 -0.67
C PHE A 47 -5.03 2.25 -0.54
N ASN A 48 -4.01 2.45 -1.38
CA ASN A 48 -2.74 1.74 -1.27
C ASN A 48 -2.02 2.06 0.05
N LEU A 49 -1.89 3.34 0.38
CA LEU A 49 -1.35 3.80 1.66
C LEU A 49 -2.12 3.21 2.86
N LEU A 50 -3.45 3.16 2.80
CA LEU A 50 -4.26 2.58 3.87
C LEU A 50 -3.99 1.08 4.04
N SER A 51 -3.85 0.35 2.92
CA SER A 51 -3.54 -1.08 2.93
C SER A 51 -2.14 -1.33 3.49
N ASP A 52 -1.14 -0.54 3.06
CA ASP A 52 0.23 -0.61 3.57
C ASP A 52 0.27 -0.38 5.09
N LEU A 53 -0.44 0.63 5.60
CA LEU A 53 -0.49 0.93 7.04
C LEU A 53 -1.12 -0.20 7.86
N LEU A 54 -2.17 -0.85 7.35
CA LEU A 54 -2.80 -2.00 8.03
C LEU A 54 -1.85 -3.21 8.09
N GLN A 55 -1.13 -3.51 7.00
CA GLN A 55 -0.15 -4.59 6.99
C GLN A 55 1.03 -4.27 7.92
N LEU A 56 1.55 -3.05 7.86
CA LEU A 56 2.65 -2.59 8.72
C LEU A 56 2.27 -2.57 10.20
N PHE A 57 1.01 -2.28 10.54
CA PHE A 57 0.52 -2.40 11.90
C PHE A 57 0.66 -3.83 12.43
N ALA A 58 0.28 -4.83 11.63
CA ALA A 58 0.46 -6.23 12.01
C ALA A 58 1.93 -6.64 12.11
N MET A 59 2.79 -6.17 11.20
CA MET A 59 4.25 -6.42 11.28
C MET A 59 4.89 -5.74 12.50
N PHE A 60 4.42 -4.56 12.87
CA PHE A 60 4.88 -3.85 14.06
C PHE A 60 4.43 -4.59 15.33
N TYR A 61 3.17 -5.04 15.38
CA TYR A 61 2.66 -5.90 16.44
C TYR A 61 3.46 -7.21 16.58
N LEU A 62 3.75 -7.88 15.46
CA LEU A 62 4.60 -9.08 15.42
C LEU A 62 5.99 -8.79 16.01
N SER A 63 6.61 -7.70 15.57
CA SER A 63 7.97 -7.32 15.99
C SER A 63 8.07 -7.06 17.48
N ILE A 64 7.10 -6.33 18.06
CA ILE A 64 7.07 -6.12 19.51
C ILE A 64 6.78 -7.44 20.24
N SER A 65 5.92 -8.31 19.70
CA SER A 65 5.61 -9.61 20.31
C SER A 65 6.85 -10.52 20.34
N MET A 66 7.68 -10.48 19.28
CA MET A 66 8.97 -11.17 19.25
C MET A 66 9.96 -10.62 20.30
N LEU A 67 10.00 -9.30 20.49
CA LEU A 67 10.86 -8.65 21.49
C LEU A 67 10.43 -8.97 22.93
N ALA A 68 9.12 -9.08 23.14
CA ALA A 68 8.51 -9.37 24.43
C ALA A 68 8.49 -10.88 24.75
N ASP A 69 8.71 -11.73 23.74
CA ASP A 69 8.62 -13.20 23.78
C ASP A 69 7.23 -13.74 24.21
N HIS A 70 6.20 -12.93 24.02
CA HIS A 70 4.80 -13.28 24.25
C HIS A 70 3.88 -12.45 23.35
N TYR A 71 2.64 -12.92 23.19
CA TYR A 71 1.59 -12.20 22.46
C TYR A 71 1.12 -10.98 23.28
N LEU A 72 1.22 -9.77 22.73
CA LEU A 72 1.08 -8.53 23.51
C LEU A 72 -0.35 -8.19 23.95
N LEU A 73 -1.34 -8.49 23.12
CA LEU A 73 -2.72 -8.07 23.39
C LEU A 73 -3.47 -9.09 24.24
N ILE A 74 -3.21 -10.38 24.00
CA ILE A 74 -3.77 -11.53 24.72
C ILE A 74 -2.68 -12.58 24.67
N TYR A 75 -2.27 -13.12 25.82
CA TYR A 75 -1.21 -14.14 25.95
C TYR A 75 -1.50 -15.48 25.22
N GLU A 76 -2.57 -15.54 24.43
CA GLU A 76 -3.03 -16.72 23.71
C GLU A 76 -2.80 -16.57 22.20
N ARG A 77 -2.19 -17.58 21.60
CA ARG A 77 -1.92 -17.67 20.15
C ARG A 77 -3.17 -17.49 19.29
N MET A 78 -4.31 -18.04 19.72
CA MET A 78 -5.60 -17.99 19.02
C MET A 78 -6.59 -16.98 19.65
N GLY A 79 -6.09 -16.01 20.43
CA GLY A 79 -6.93 -14.99 21.03
C GLY A 79 -7.62 -14.09 19.99
N TRP A 80 -8.79 -13.55 20.33
CA TRP A 80 -9.59 -12.69 19.43
C TRP A 80 -8.81 -11.49 18.89
N ALA A 81 -7.89 -10.92 19.69
CA ALA A 81 -7.06 -9.80 19.26
C ALA A 81 -6.06 -10.22 18.18
N ASN A 82 -5.47 -11.41 18.30
CA ASN A 82 -4.53 -11.92 17.31
C ASN A 82 -5.25 -12.25 15.99
N LEU A 83 -6.46 -12.82 16.09
CA LEU A 83 -7.34 -13.05 14.94
C LEU A 83 -7.74 -11.73 14.25
N LEU A 84 -8.01 -10.68 15.02
CA LEU A 84 -8.33 -9.36 14.47
C LEU A 84 -7.12 -8.75 13.74
N VAL A 85 -5.92 -8.81 14.33
CA VAL A 85 -4.70 -8.31 13.69
C VAL A 85 -4.40 -9.10 12.41
N GLY A 86 -4.51 -10.43 12.43
CA GLY A 86 -4.39 -11.28 11.25
C GLY A 86 -5.46 -10.99 10.20
N GLY A 87 -6.71 -10.76 10.62
CA GLY A 87 -7.82 -10.34 9.77
C GLY A 87 -7.56 -8.99 9.08
N CYS A 88 -7.04 -8.01 9.80
CA CYS A 88 -6.64 -6.72 9.23
C CYS A 88 -5.52 -6.89 8.20
N PHE A 89 -4.52 -7.73 8.50
CA PHE A 89 -3.43 -8.02 7.58
C PHE A 89 -3.95 -8.64 6.27
N ILE A 90 -4.70 -9.74 6.36
CA ILE A 90 -5.16 -10.45 5.15
C ILE A 90 -6.17 -9.63 4.36
N GLY A 91 -6.98 -8.80 5.03
CA GLY A 91 -7.86 -7.84 4.36
C GLY A 91 -7.09 -6.78 3.57
N ALA A 92 -6.04 -6.25 4.16
CA ALA A 92 -5.15 -5.32 3.48
C ALA A 92 -4.39 -5.98 2.33
N TRP A 93 -4.01 -7.25 2.47
CA TRP A 93 -3.41 -8.04 1.39
C TRP A 93 -4.35 -8.22 0.20
N TYR A 94 -5.63 -8.53 0.43
CA TYR A 94 -6.64 -8.60 -0.63
C TYR A 94 -6.86 -7.25 -1.31
N MET A 95 -6.96 -6.17 -0.51
CA MET A 95 -7.07 -4.82 -1.06
C MET A 95 -5.87 -4.45 -1.93
N GLU A 96 -4.66 -4.82 -1.50
CA GLU A 96 -3.45 -4.60 -2.28
C GLU A 96 -3.48 -5.37 -3.61
N GLY A 97 -3.89 -6.63 -3.61
CA GLY A 97 -4.09 -7.41 -4.83
C GLY A 97 -5.04 -6.72 -5.82
N PHE A 98 -6.18 -6.23 -5.34
CA PHE A 98 -7.10 -5.45 -6.18
C PHE A 98 -6.48 -4.14 -6.67
N LEU A 99 -5.73 -3.45 -5.83
CA LEU A 99 -5.03 -2.21 -6.17
C LEU A 99 -4.01 -2.42 -7.28
N GLN A 100 -3.26 -3.53 -7.31
CA GLN A 100 -2.33 -3.84 -8.39
C GLN A 100 -3.04 -3.92 -9.76
N ILE A 101 -4.24 -4.53 -9.79
CA ILE A 101 -5.07 -4.59 -11.00
C ILE A 101 -5.55 -3.19 -11.39
N VAL A 102 -6.08 -2.41 -10.45
CA VAL A 102 -6.60 -1.07 -10.74
C VAL A 102 -5.50 -0.11 -11.19
N MET A 103 -4.33 -0.13 -10.53
CA MET A 103 -3.18 0.68 -10.89
C MET A 103 -2.69 0.38 -12.31
N SER A 104 -2.58 -0.91 -12.67
CA SER A 104 -2.14 -1.33 -13.99
C SER A 104 -3.17 -1.02 -15.08
N ALA A 105 -4.46 -1.27 -14.83
CA ALA A 105 -5.55 -0.94 -15.74
C ALA A 105 -5.69 0.57 -15.98
N ASN A 106 -5.52 1.39 -14.94
CA ASN A 106 -5.51 2.85 -15.06
C ASN A 106 -4.36 3.33 -15.97
N ARG A 107 -3.16 2.76 -15.82
CA ARG A 107 -2.01 3.09 -16.69
C ARG A 107 -2.23 2.64 -18.12
N PHE A 108 -2.79 1.45 -18.33
CA PHE A 108 -3.17 0.97 -19.66
C PHE A 108 -4.18 1.90 -20.34
N THR A 109 -5.21 2.32 -19.62
CA THR A 109 -6.26 3.19 -20.18
C THR A 109 -5.73 4.57 -20.56
N ILE A 110 -4.85 5.14 -19.72
CA ILE A 110 -4.29 6.47 -19.96
C ILE A 110 -3.22 6.43 -21.06
N ILE A 111 -2.29 5.47 -21.03
CA ILE A 111 -1.12 5.47 -21.92
C ILE A 111 -1.42 4.75 -23.24
N THR A 112 -2.06 3.57 -23.18
CA THR A 112 -2.29 2.74 -24.37
C THR A 112 -3.56 3.13 -25.11
N LEU A 113 -4.65 3.42 -24.38
CA LEU A 113 -5.92 3.80 -25.00
C LEU A 113 -6.10 5.31 -25.18
N ASN A 114 -5.24 6.13 -24.57
CA ASN A 114 -5.35 7.60 -24.57
C ASN A 114 -6.72 8.12 -24.09
N LYS A 115 -7.39 7.38 -23.20
CA LYS A 115 -8.73 7.71 -22.69
C LYS A 115 -8.68 8.25 -21.27
N HIS A 116 -8.33 9.53 -21.13
CA HIS A 116 -8.22 10.20 -19.82
C HIS A 116 -9.55 10.33 -19.06
N HIS A 117 -10.69 10.20 -19.73
CA HIS A 117 -12.02 10.43 -19.17
C HIS A 117 -12.68 9.18 -18.57
N VAL A 118 -12.11 7.98 -18.73
CA VAL A 118 -12.71 6.73 -18.22
C VAL A 118 -12.60 6.67 -16.70
N PHE A 119 -11.41 6.94 -16.16
CA PHE A 119 -11.18 7.02 -14.71
C PHE A 119 -11.53 8.42 -14.20
N THR A 120 -12.82 8.67 -13.99
CA THR A 120 -13.31 9.87 -13.29
C THR A 120 -13.31 9.66 -11.78
N HIS A 121 -13.25 10.74 -11.00
CA HIS A 121 -13.29 10.66 -9.53
C HIS A 121 -14.50 9.86 -9.03
N LYS A 122 -15.69 10.11 -9.58
CA LYS A 122 -16.92 9.37 -9.21
C LYS A 122 -16.79 7.89 -9.50
N PHE A 123 -16.35 7.53 -10.72
CA PHE A 123 -16.16 6.13 -11.11
C PHE A 123 -15.14 5.43 -10.20
N THR A 124 -14.01 6.09 -9.90
CA THR A 124 -12.98 5.54 -9.01
C THR A 124 -13.52 5.29 -7.60
N PHE A 125 -14.27 6.22 -7.01
CA PHE A 125 -14.88 5.98 -5.68
C PHE A 125 -15.90 4.85 -5.69
N THR A 126 -16.77 4.79 -6.71
CA THR A 126 -17.73 3.69 -6.85
C THR A 126 -17.02 2.35 -7.00
N LEU A 127 -15.95 2.28 -7.79
CA LEU A 127 -15.12 1.09 -7.91
C LEU A 127 -14.53 0.69 -6.55
N PHE A 128 -13.92 1.62 -5.81
CA PHE A 128 -13.33 1.33 -4.51
C PHE A 128 -14.36 0.91 -3.45
N PHE A 129 -15.58 1.44 -3.50
CA PHE A 129 -16.66 0.95 -2.65
C PHE A 129 -16.87 -0.56 -2.83
N PHE A 130 -17.00 -1.03 -4.08
CA PHE A 130 -17.14 -2.45 -4.37
C PHE A 130 -15.90 -3.27 -4.01
N LEU A 131 -14.69 -2.76 -4.28
CA LEU A 131 -13.45 -3.46 -3.96
C LEU A 131 -13.24 -3.62 -2.45
N VAL A 132 -13.52 -2.57 -1.67
CA VAL A 132 -13.47 -2.64 -0.20
C VAL A 132 -14.51 -3.62 0.33
N SER A 133 -15.75 -3.59 -0.18
CA SER A 133 -16.77 -4.58 0.19
C SER A 133 -16.33 -6.01 -0.15
N ALA A 134 -15.72 -6.23 -1.32
CA ALA A 134 -15.20 -7.52 -1.71
C ALA A 134 -14.06 -7.99 -0.80
N ALA A 135 -13.12 -7.10 -0.44
CA ALA A 135 -12.03 -7.45 0.48
C ALA A 135 -12.55 -7.78 1.88
N VAL A 136 -13.50 -7.01 2.40
CA VAL A 136 -14.15 -7.30 3.70
C VAL A 136 -14.87 -8.65 3.65
N PHE A 137 -15.60 -8.93 2.58
CA PHE A 137 -16.25 -10.23 2.39
C PHE A 137 -15.22 -11.38 2.34
N SER A 138 -14.09 -11.18 1.67
CA SER A 138 -13.00 -12.17 1.63
C SER A 138 -12.39 -12.39 3.02
N VAL A 139 -12.21 -11.35 3.84
CA VAL A 139 -11.75 -11.52 5.24
C VAL A 139 -12.74 -12.32 6.04
N ILE A 140 -14.04 -11.99 5.96
CA ILE A 140 -15.09 -12.71 6.68
C ILE A 140 -15.11 -14.19 6.27
N SER A 141 -14.98 -14.45 4.97
CA SER A 141 -14.92 -15.81 4.45
C SER A 141 -13.72 -16.58 5.00
N ASN A 142 -12.55 -15.95 4.96
CA ASN A 142 -11.28 -16.52 5.38
C ASN A 142 -11.21 -16.79 6.90
N GLN A 143 -11.68 -15.83 7.72
CA GLN A 143 -11.56 -15.91 9.18
C GLN A 143 -12.71 -16.65 9.87
N PHE A 144 -13.93 -16.64 9.29
CA PHE A 144 -15.13 -17.10 9.98
C PHE A 144 -16.01 -18.09 9.22
N LEU A 145 -16.06 -18.06 7.88
CA LEU A 145 -16.97 -18.95 7.13
C LEU A 145 -16.34 -20.30 6.79
N PHE A 146 -15.05 -20.33 6.46
CA PHE A 146 -14.40 -21.59 6.10
C PHE A 146 -14.12 -22.45 7.35
N PRO A 147 -14.31 -23.79 7.26
CA PRO A 147 -14.22 -24.71 8.40
C PRO A 147 -12.80 -24.82 9.00
N CYS A 148 -11.79 -24.45 8.21
CA CYS A 148 -10.38 -24.17 8.54
C CYS A 148 -9.89 -23.23 7.41
N CYS A 149 -8.86 -22.41 7.55
CA CYS A 149 -7.87 -22.27 8.60
C CYS A 149 -7.71 -20.77 8.88
N GLN A 150 -7.58 -20.39 10.15
CA GLN A 150 -7.54 -18.97 10.50
C GLN A 150 -6.17 -18.38 10.23
N PHE A 151 -6.16 -17.12 9.77
CA PHE A 151 -4.93 -16.40 9.49
C PHE A 151 -4.53 -15.58 10.73
N ILE A 152 -3.35 -15.88 11.29
CA ILE A 152 -2.87 -15.28 12.52
C ILE A 152 -1.48 -14.66 12.36
N VAL A 153 -1.12 -13.82 13.34
CA VAL A 153 0.25 -13.37 13.54
C VAL A 153 0.92 -14.28 14.56
N ASP A 154 1.96 -15.00 14.16
CA ASP A 154 2.64 -15.97 14.99
C ASP A 154 4.04 -15.49 15.36
N GLN A 155 4.23 -15.18 16.64
CA GLN A 155 5.49 -14.68 17.17
C GLN A 155 6.53 -15.79 17.38
N GLU A 156 6.09 -17.04 17.56
CA GLU A 156 6.99 -18.20 17.70
C GLU A 156 7.62 -18.53 16.36
N MET A 157 6.80 -18.53 15.31
CA MET A 157 7.24 -18.71 13.92
C MET A 157 7.75 -17.41 13.27
N MET A 158 7.73 -16.29 13.99
CA MET A 158 8.22 -14.97 13.55
C MET A 158 7.57 -14.46 12.25
N VAL A 159 6.31 -14.82 12.00
CA VAL A 159 5.66 -14.65 10.70
C VAL A 159 4.13 -14.62 10.81
N VAL A 160 3.47 -14.24 9.72
CA VAL A 160 2.02 -14.39 9.56
C VAL A 160 1.72 -15.65 8.76
N LEU A 161 0.75 -16.45 9.20
CA LEU A 161 0.48 -17.77 8.61
C LEU A 161 -0.98 -18.21 8.79
N TYR A 162 -1.37 -19.21 8.00
CA TYR A 162 -2.59 -19.99 8.24
C TYR A 162 -2.31 -21.10 9.24
N VAL A 163 -3.15 -21.22 10.27
CA VAL A 163 -3.06 -22.34 11.22
C VAL A 163 -3.73 -23.56 10.62
N ASP A 164 -2.93 -24.38 9.94
CA ASP A 164 -3.42 -25.63 9.37
C ASP A 164 -3.70 -26.65 10.48
N VAL A 165 -4.82 -27.37 10.34
CA VAL A 165 -5.24 -28.45 11.24
C VAL A 165 -5.08 -29.77 10.49
N ASP A 166 -4.52 -30.77 11.15
CA ASP A 166 -4.32 -32.10 10.58
C ASP A 166 -5.64 -32.65 10.00
N ASP A 167 -5.55 -33.30 8.84
CA ASP A 167 -6.66 -33.88 8.07
C ASP A 167 -7.70 -32.89 7.48
N MET A 168 -7.47 -31.57 7.53
CA MET A 168 -8.37 -30.56 6.95
C MET A 168 -7.73 -29.81 5.78
N TYR A 169 -8.47 -29.62 4.69
CA TYR A 169 -7.99 -28.85 3.55
C TYR A 169 -8.14 -27.33 3.80
N SER A 170 -7.04 -26.59 3.63
CA SER A 170 -6.96 -25.14 3.87
C SER A 170 -7.58 -24.32 2.72
N TYR A 171 -8.91 -24.24 2.68
CA TYR A 171 -9.65 -23.42 1.71
C TYR A 171 -9.28 -21.93 1.80
N SER A 172 -9.00 -21.44 3.01
CA SER A 172 -8.50 -20.10 3.27
C SER A 172 -7.19 -19.80 2.53
N ASN A 173 -6.21 -20.70 2.64
CA ASN A 173 -4.93 -20.54 1.95
C ASN A 173 -5.10 -20.66 0.42
N LEU A 174 -5.92 -21.60 -0.05
CA LEU A 174 -6.25 -21.72 -1.48
C LEU A 174 -6.87 -20.43 -2.03
N MET A 175 -7.82 -19.83 -1.30
CA MET A 175 -8.43 -18.56 -1.72
C MET A 175 -7.38 -17.45 -1.83
N ASN A 176 -6.51 -17.31 -0.83
CA ASN A 176 -5.42 -16.34 -0.87
C ASN A 176 -4.48 -16.54 -2.06
N LYS A 177 -4.12 -17.79 -2.33
CA LYS A 177 -3.28 -18.17 -3.46
C LYS A 177 -3.91 -17.81 -4.81
N VAL A 178 -5.19 -18.14 -5.00
CA VAL A 178 -5.94 -17.81 -6.23
C VAL A 178 -6.03 -16.29 -6.43
N TYR A 179 -6.33 -15.54 -5.36
CA TYR A 179 -6.38 -14.08 -5.41
C TYR A 179 -5.04 -13.46 -5.80
N SER A 180 -3.96 -13.93 -5.16
CA SER A 180 -2.62 -13.37 -5.38
C SER A 180 -2.09 -13.69 -6.79
N ILE A 181 -2.30 -14.92 -7.28
CA ILE A 181 -1.92 -15.31 -8.65
C ILE A 181 -2.74 -14.55 -9.70
N SER A 182 -4.05 -14.41 -9.48
CA SER A 182 -4.92 -13.69 -10.43
C SER A 182 -4.57 -12.20 -10.47
N ALA A 183 -4.32 -11.56 -9.33
CA ALA A 183 -3.87 -10.18 -9.26
C ALA A 183 -2.52 -9.97 -9.95
N ALA A 184 -1.52 -10.80 -9.61
CA ALA A 184 -0.18 -10.71 -10.19
C ALA A 184 -0.19 -10.91 -11.71
N SER A 185 -0.91 -11.92 -12.20
CA SER A 185 -1.00 -12.22 -13.63
C SER A 185 -1.71 -11.12 -14.41
N MET A 186 -2.86 -10.65 -13.93
CA MET A 186 -3.62 -9.58 -14.58
C MET A 186 -2.83 -8.27 -14.62
N ALA A 187 -2.20 -7.88 -13.49
CA ALA A 187 -1.38 -6.67 -13.43
C ALA A 187 -0.16 -6.76 -14.36
N SER A 188 0.54 -7.91 -14.36
CA SER A 188 1.69 -8.17 -15.25
C SER A 188 1.30 -8.06 -16.72
N PHE A 189 0.14 -8.61 -17.10
CA PHE A 189 -0.38 -8.52 -18.45
C PHE A 189 -0.60 -7.06 -18.89
N PHE A 190 -1.27 -6.25 -18.06
CA PHE A 190 -1.49 -4.83 -18.38
C PHE A 190 -0.16 -4.05 -18.49
N TYR A 191 0.78 -4.25 -17.57
CA TYR A 191 2.08 -3.58 -17.67
C TYR A 191 2.87 -4.01 -18.90
N PHE A 192 2.81 -5.30 -19.28
CA PHE A 192 3.42 -5.78 -20.51
C PHE A 192 2.83 -5.07 -21.74
N LEU A 193 1.50 -4.92 -21.81
CA LEU A 193 0.84 -4.18 -22.90
C LEU A 193 1.29 -2.71 -22.94
N VAL A 194 1.33 -2.04 -21.79
CA VAL A 194 1.79 -0.64 -21.70
C VAL A 194 3.23 -0.48 -22.17
N LEU A 195 4.13 -1.34 -21.68
CA LEU A 195 5.54 -1.33 -22.09
C LEU A 195 5.70 -1.56 -23.59
N ASN A 196 4.94 -2.48 -24.17
CA ASN A 196 4.94 -2.73 -25.61
C ASN A 196 4.43 -1.53 -26.41
N THR A 197 3.37 -0.86 -25.95
CA THR A 197 2.87 0.36 -26.59
C THR A 197 3.94 1.45 -26.58
N ILE A 198 4.55 1.71 -25.42
CA ILE A 198 5.62 2.72 -25.32
C ILE A 198 6.77 2.39 -26.27
N ARG A 199 7.24 1.12 -26.29
CA ARG A 199 8.32 0.68 -27.19
C ARG A 199 8.00 0.91 -28.66
N LYS A 200 6.76 0.62 -29.08
CA LYS A 200 6.30 0.86 -30.46
C LYS A 200 6.32 2.36 -30.78
N THR A 201 5.78 3.19 -29.90
CA THR A 201 5.74 4.65 -30.08
C THR A 201 7.15 5.28 -30.10
N THR A 202 8.11 4.76 -29.32
CA THR A 202 9.52 5.21 -29.35
C THR A 202 10.16 5.04 -30.71
N LYS A 203 9.86 3.94 -31.42
CA LYS A 203 10.45 3.66 -32.74
C LYS A 203 9.95 4.62 -33.82
N ILE A 204 8.80 5.25 -33.60
CA ILE A 204 8.09 6.04 -34.62
C ILE A 204 8.39 7.54 -34.49
N VAL A 205 8.67 8.06 -33.28
CA VAL A 205 8.70 9.52 -33.04
C VAL A 205 10.12 10.04 -32.72
N SER A 206 10.69 10.87 -33.61
CA SER A 206 12.03 11.47 -33.44
C SER A 206 12.04 12.92 -32.94
N SER A 207 10.92 13.47 -32.45
CA SER A 207 10.88 14.87 -31.97
C SER A 207 11.36 15.01 -30.51
N SER A 208 12.08 16.08 -30.20
CA SER A 208 12.67 16.35 -28.88
C SER A 208 11.61 16.54 -27.77
N ILE A 209 10.49 17.20 -28.08
CA ILE A 209 9.38 17.44 -27.14
C ILE A 209 8.66 16.13 -26.79
N SER A 210 8.43 15.25 -27.77
CA SER A 210 7.85 13.92 -27.54
C SER A 210 8.75 13.08 -26.64
N LYS A 211 10.08 13.15 -26.84
CA LYS A 211 11.06 12.43 -26.02
C LYS A 211 11.03 12.84 -24.54
N GLN A 212 10.76 14.11 -24.23
CA GLN A 212 10.72 14.59 -22.84
C GLN A 212 9.45 14.14 -22.10
N ASN A 213 8.28 14.28 -22.72
CA ASN A 213 7.03 13.76 -22.17
C ASN A 213 7.09 12.23 -22.00
N GLN A 214 7.70 11.54 -22.96
CA GLN A 214 7.88 10.09 -22.92
C GLN A 214 8.82 9.62 -21.80
N LYS A 215 9.95 10.31 -21.57
CA LYS A 215 10.85 10.01 -20.44
C LYS A 215 10.12 10.11 -19.11
N ARG A 216 9.21 11.09 -18.98
CA ARG A 216 8.37 11.25 -17.80
C ARG A 216 7.39 10.08 -17.65
N ASP A 217 6.74 9.66 -18.72
CA ASP A 217 5.77 8.55 -18.69
C ASP A 217 6.43 7.20 -18.38
N ILE A 218 7.63 6.94 -18.93
CA ILE A 218 8.44 5.77 -18.58
C ILE A 218 8.83 5.80 -17.11
N LYS A 219 9.25 6.96 -16.59
CA LYS A 219 9.62 7.10 -15.18
C LYS A 219 8.42 6.79 -14.28
N TYR A 220 7.22 7.27 -14.60
CA TYR A 220 6.01 6.92 -13.86
C TYR A 220 5.64 5.45 -14.00
N LEU A 221 5.80 4.84 -15.18
CA LEU A 221 5.53 3.43 -15.36
C LEU A 221 6.44 2.53 -14.53
N LEU A 222 7.74 2.83 -14.51
CA LEU A 222 8.73 2.08 -13.75
C LEU A 222 8.44 2.08 -12.23
N GLN A 223 7.82 3.16 -11.72
CA GLN A 223 7.35 3.21 -10.33
C GLN A 223 6.42 2.04 -10.03
N PHE A 224 5.40 1.84 -10.87
CA PHE A 224 4.40 0.82 -10.62
C PHE A 224 4.88 -0.60 -10.92
N VAL A 225 5.78 -0.77 -11.89
CA VAL A 225 6.41 -2.07 -12.14
C VAL A 225 7.26 -2.48 -10.93
N PHE A 226 7.97 -1.53 -10.31
CA PHE A 226 8.77 -1.81 -9.12
C PHE A 226 7.90 -2.21 -7.92
N ILE A 227 6.77 -1.52 -7.73
CA ILE A 227 5.76 -1.88 -6.73
C ILE A 227 5.22 -3.31 -6.97
N LEU A 228 4.88 -3.65 -8.21
CA LEU A 228 4.41 -5.00 -8.56
C LEU A 228 5.48 -6.07 -8.30
N ILE A 229 6.76 -5.78 -8.56
CA ILE A 229 7.86 -6.72 -8.30
C ILE A 229 7.92 -7.07 -6.81
N PHE A 230 7.85 -6.08 -5.91
CA PHE A 230 7.87 -6.37 -4.47
C PHE A 230 6.64 -7.14 -4.01
N TYR A 231 5.47 -6.83 -4.55
CA TYR A 231 4.25 -7.59 -4.27
C TYR A 231 4.41 -9.07 -4.67
N ILE A 232 4.91 -9.33 -5.89
CA ILE A 232 5.15 -10.70 -6.38
C ILE A 232 6.21 -11.39 -5.54
N LEU A 233 7.30 -10.70 -5.18
CA LEU A 233 8.33 -11.29 -4.33
C LEU A 233 7.77 -11.67 -2.95
N ALA A 234 7.05 -10.76 -2.28
CA ALA A 234 6.45 -11.06 -0.98
C ALA A 234 5.51 -12.28 -1.06
N PHE A 235 4.67 -12.35 -2.10
CA PHE A 235 3.79 -13.49 -2.34
C PHE A 235 4.55 -14.80 -2.61
N VAL A 236 5.55 -14.77 -3.50
CA VAL A 236 6.33 -15.96 -3.84
C VAL A 236 7.07 -16.48 -2.61
N PHE A 237 7.69 -15.59 -1.83
CA PHE A 237 8.36 -15.96 -0.59
C PHE A 237 7.38 -16.54 0.42
N TYR A 238 6.14 -16.03 0.50
CA TYR A 238 5.11 -16.60 1.36
C TYR A 238 4.83 -18.07 1.03
N GLU A 239 4.65 -18.38 -0.26
CA GLU A 239 4.35 -19.73 -0.72
C GLU A 239 5.56 -20.68 -0.65
N THR A 240 6.77 -20.18 -0.91
CA THR A 240 7.96 -21.03 -0.97
C THR A 240 8.56 -21.31 0.40
N MET A 241 8.46 -20.39 1.36
CA MET A 241 9.06 -20.58 2.68
C MET A 241 8.46 -21.78 3.43
N ALA A 242 7.16 -22.04 3.25
CA ALA A 242 6.50 -23.23 3.81
C ALA A 242 7.09 -24.56 3.29
N ILE A 243 7.79 -24.56 2.16
CA ILE A 243 8.40 -25.75 1.54
C ILE A 243 9.90 -25.81 1.86
N VAL A 244 10.57 -24.67 1.90
CA VAL A 244 12.04 -24.57 1.98
C VAL A 244 12.55 -24.65 3.41
N VAL A 245 11.80 -24.17 4.40
CA VAL A 245 12.26 -24.10 5.80
C VAL A 245 12.20 -25.48 6.45
N PRO A 246 13.34 -26.06 6.87
CA PRO A 246 13.36 -27.35 7.55
C PRO A 246 12.82 -27.24 9.00
N PRO A 247 12.34 -28.34 9.59
CA PRO A 247 11.94 -28.35 11.00
C PRO A 247 13.09 -27.95 11.94
N GLY A 248 12.81 -27.14 12.96
CA GLY A 248 13.81 -26.66 13.94
C GLY A 248 14.62 -25.45 13.48
N HIS A 249 14.21 -24.83 12.38
CA HIS A 249 14.85 -23.66 11.77
C HIS A 249 13.81 -22.56 11.48
N GLU A 250 12.90 -22.34 12.41
CA GLU A 250 11.76 -21.43 12.25
C GLU A 250 12.21 -19.97 12.06
N GLU A 251 13.44 -19.61 12.44
CA GLU A 251 14.02 -18.29 12.22
C GLU A 251 14.04 -17.83 10.76
N TRP A 252 14.04 -18.77 9.80
CA TRP A 252 14.05 -18.43 8.37
C TRP A 252 12.72 -17.85 7.88
N TYR A 253 11.61 -18.12 8.57
CA TYR A 253 10.32 -17.50 8.27
C TYR A 253 10.33 -15.98 8.46
N PHE A 254 11.30 -15.45 9.22
CA PHE A 254 11.52 -14.00 9.35
C PHE A 254 11.74 -13.29 8.01
N VAL A 255 12.28 -13.99 7.00
CA VAL A 255 12.48 -13.41 5.66
C VAL A 255 11.15 -12.95 5.07
N LEU A 256 10.06 -13.67 5.30
CA LEU A 256 8.73 -13.27 4.86
C LEU A 256 8.28 -11.96 5.52
N THR A 257 8.48 -11.84 6.83
CA THR A 257 8.20 -10.60 7.59
C THR A 257 8.97 -9.42 6.98
N LEU A 258 10.25 -9.60 6.63
CA LEU A 258 11.01 -8.55 5.94
C LEU A 258 10.45 -8.23 4.55
N MET A 259 10.07 -9.23 3.75
CA MET A 259 9.53 -9.01 2.40
C MET A 259 8.23 -8.21 2.42
N VAL A 260 7.36 -8.48 3.40
CA VAL A 260 6.13 -7.71 3.62
C VAL A 260 6.44 -6.25 3.98
N ILE A 261 7.39 -6.01 4.89
CA ILE A 261 7.81 -4.64 5.25
C ILE A 261 8.43 -3.91 4.05
N LEU A 262 9.24 -4.61 3.25
CA LEU A 262 9.83 -4.06 2.02
C LEU A 262 8.76 -3.72 0.99
N ASN A 263 7.75 -4.56 0.83
CA ASN A 263 6.62 -4.31 -0.05
C ASN A 263 5.90 -3.01 0.34
N CYS A 264 5.50 -2.91 1.61
CA CYS A 264 4.78 -1.73 2.13
C CYS A 264 5.65 -0.45 2.17
N SER A 265 6.98 -0.57 2.26
CA SER A 265 7.89 0.58 2.24
C SER A 265 8.27 1.03 0.83
N SER A 266 8.15 0.15 -0.17
CA SER A 266 8.47 0.48 -1.56
C SER A 266 7.61 1.62 -2.09
N ASN A 267 6.32 1.63 -1.74
CA ASN A 267 5.33 2.63 -2.16
C ASN A 267 5.72 4.06 -1.77
N PRO A 268 5.92 4.40 -0.48
CA PRO A 268 6.36 5.74 -0.09
C PRO A 268 7.74 6.11 -0.62
N ILE A 269 8.69 5.18 -0.69
CA ILE A 269 10.02 5.44 -1.26
C ILE A 269 9.89 5.88 -2.73
N VAL A 270 9.06 5.17 -3.49
CA VAL A 270 8.77 5.47 -4.89
C VAL A 270 8.11 6.84 -5.05
N TYR A 271 7.11 7.16 -4.22
CA TYR A 271 6.46 8.46 -4.24
C TYR A 271 7.40 9.61 -3.87
N LEU A 272 8.21 9.47 -2.82
CA LEU A 272 9.16 10.49 -2.39
C LEU A 272 10.30 10.70 -3.40
N SER A 273 10.72 9.65 -4.09
CA SER A 273 11.87 9.73 -5.02
C SER A 273 11.44 10.18 -6.42
N LEU A 274 10.27 9.76 -6.88
CA LEU A 274 9.91 9.82 -8.29
C LEU A 274 8.66 10.66 -8.58
N ASN A 275 7.82 11.00 -7.59
CA ASN A 275 6.63 11.84 -7.76
C ASN A 275 6.90 13.31 -7.38
N ASN A 276 7.03 14.18 -8.37
CA ASN A 276 7.35 15.58 -8.17
C ASN A 276 6.25 16.37 -7.45
N ASP A 277 4.98 15.99 -7.63
CA ASP A 277 3.85 16.68 -7.00
C ASP A 277 3.87 16.46 -5.50
N ILE A 278 4.07 15.21 -5.05
CA ILE A 278 4.20 14.88 -3.63
C ILE A 278 5.40 15.61 -3.00
N ARG A 279 6.54 15.65 -3.69
CA ARG A 279 7.73 16.38 -3.21
C ARG A 279 7.49 17.88 -3.11
N ARG A 280 6.72 18.46 -4.03
CA ARG A 280 6.37 19.88 -4.02
C ARG A 280 5.44 20.19 -2.85
N GLU A 281 4.39 19.38 -2.67
CA GLU A 281 3.49 19.52 -1.53
C GLU A 281 4.24 19.41 -0.20
N LEU A 282 5.13 18.43 -0.05
CA LEU A 282 5.96 18.30 1.16
C LEU A 282 6.83 19.52 1.45
N LYS A 283 7.41 20.15 0.42
CA LYS A 283 8.17 21.39 0.57
C LYS A 283 7.26 22.54 1.01
N ASN A 284 6.09 22.66 0.40
CA ASN A 284 5.12 23.69 0.73
C ASN A 284 4.56 23.52 2.15
N THR A 285 4.26 22.29 2.58
CA THR A 285 3.78 22.00 3.95
C THR A 285 4.86 22.25 5.00
N ARG A 286 6.13 21.93 4.72
CA ARG A 286 7.26 22.21 5.63
C ARG A 286 7.61 23.71 5.70
N CYS A 287 7.33 24.49 4.66
CA CYS A 287 7.55 25.95 4.67
C CYS A 287 6.37 26.74 5.26
N CYS A 288 5.12 26.27 5.15
CA CYS A 288 3.94 27.04 5.59
C CYS A 288 3.45 26.76 7.02
N ALA A 289 3.84 25.65 7.66
CA ALA A 289 3.38 25.35 9.03
C ALA A 289 3.96 26.28 10.12
N ILE A 290 5.05 27.02 9.82
CA ILE A 290 5.69 27.95 10.77
C ILE A 290 5.40 29.43 10.43
N PHE A 291 5.12 29.77 9.16
CA PHE A 291 4.98 31.17 8.74
C PHE A 291 3.54 31.71 8.62
N GLN A 292 2.51 30.87 8.50
CA GLN A 292 1.13 31.37 8.37
C GLN A 292 0.43 31.70 9.69
N LYS A 293 0.93 31.22 10.84
CA LYS A 293 0.33 31.54 12.15
C LYS A 293 0.73 32.92 12.69
N SER A 294 1.60 33.66 11.99
CA SER A 294 2.10 34.99 12.41
C SER A 294 1.45 36.17 11.66
N GLN A 295 0.71 35.94 10.56
CA GLN A 295 0.28 37.03 9.67
C GLN A 295 -1.23 37.27 9.58
N SER A 296 -2.06 36.62 10.39
CA SER A 296 -3.53 36.83 10.38
C SER A 296 -4.07 37.65 11.57
N THR A 297 -3.21 38.35 12.31
CA THR A 297 -3.62 39.13 13.49
C THR A 297 -3.06 40.56 13.49
N SER A 298 -3.20 41.30 12.39
CA SER A 298 -3.14 42.77 12.41
C SER A 298 -3.31 43.37 11.02
N LEU A 299 -4.54 43.79 10.69
CA LEU A 299 -4.88 45.03 9.96
C LEU A 299 -6.34 44.96 9.47
N ILE A 300 -7.26 45.18 10.39
CA ILE A 300 -8.56 45.75 10.08
C ILE A 300 -8.66 47.03 10.91
N PHE A 301 -8.16 48.13 10.35
CA PHE A 301 -8.58 49.46 10.76
C PHE A 301 -9.61 49.91 9.72
N VAL A 302 -10.87 49.80 10.11
CA VAL A 302 -12.03 50.31 9.37
C VAL A 302 -12.04 51.83 9.53
N LEU A 303 -11.93 52.58 8.43
CA LEU A 303 -12.41 53.95 8.35
C LEU A 303 -13.79 53.90 7.67
N PRO A 304 -14.88 54.34 8.32
CA PRO A 304 -16.19 54.39 7.69
C PRO A 304 -16.31 55.65 6.85
N ALA A 305 -16.57 55.49 5.55
CA ALA A 305 -17.05 56.58 4.70
C ALA A 305 -18.57 56.72 4.89
N GLY A 306 -19.00 57.80 5.53
CA GLY A 306 -20.40 58.17 5.75
C GLY A 306 -20.74 59.52 5.11
N HIS A 307 -21.64 59.45 4.13
CA HIS A 307 -22.47 60.47 3.46
C HIS A 307 -22.71 61.85 4.10
N ALA A 308 -22.80 62.89 3.23
CA ALA A 308 -23.83 63.96 3.20
C ALA A 308 -23.55 64.89 1.98
N ASN A 309 -24.39 64.93 0.93
CA ASN A 309 -25.65 65.69 0.70
C ASN A 309 -25.45 67.04 -0.04
N THR A 310 -26.27 67.24 -1.10
CA THR A 310 -26.96 68.49 -1.57
C THR A 310 -26.13 69.79 -1.66
N VAL A 311 -26.05 70.54 -2.77
CA VAL A 311 -27.01 71.01 -3.80
C VAL A 311 -26.24 71.24 -5.10
#